data_AF-A0A1A8GHF0-F1
#
_entry.id   AF-A0A1A8GHF0-F1
#
_cell.length_a   1.000
_cell.length_b   1.000
_cell.length_c   1.000
_cell.angle_alpha   90.00
_cell.angle_beta   90.00
_cell.angle_gamma   90.00
#
_symmetry.space_group_name_H-M   'P 1'
#
loop_
_entity.id
_entity.type
_entity.pdbx_description
1 polymer ?
#
loop_
_entity_poly.entity_id
_entity_poly.type
_entity_poly.pdbx_seq_one_letter_code
_entity_poly.pdbx_strand_id
1 'polypeptide(L)'
;MTFREDRRHVSCSVTHGRADSMEVVDSPLNLAHRQCRKAEHLVAAGKYEEAISCHGKAAELLTEAMRTTGCEQARLSMELQRDSHIKQQHLIQERWKREVRRGATKAQPGLVQPLSGSGLPTEAQYLDRTPARQALGLSVEHSQVVEEREYDTLLYQFQVRQTASCQPGTQPCSGSKTSKDDKTRLEEQQTTIEDLRRFVDHLINENQRLLAENERLGLENARLHSEAADFVERSELWVLPQAGSVMGTGSGHERKSTGTGKEIAIPQLPPLEMPAQEDLCLDDLPSLELPEEIQNELQELLDQDH
;
A
#
# COMPACT_ATOMS: atom_id res chain seq x y z
N MET A 1 64.07 -32.68 55.40
CA MET A 1 64.31 -32.22 54.00
C MET A 1 63.06 -32.57 53.20
N THR A 2 61.94 -31.85 53.29
CA THR A 2 61.57 -30.56 52.66
C THR A 2 61.94 -30.48 51.18
N PHE A 3 60.96 -30.56 50.28
CA PHE A 3 60.82 -29.86 48.98
C PHE A 3 59.59 -30.44 48.26
N ARG A 4 58.70 -29.71 47.59
CA ARG A 4 58.20 -28.35 47.68
C ARG A 4 56.81 -28.41 47.04
N GLU A 5 55.87 -27.72 47.65
CA GLU A 5 54.47 -27.56 47.27
C GLU A 5 54.37 -26.61 46.07
N ASP A 6 53.58 -26.97 45.05
CA ASP A 6 53.24 -26.04 43.96
C ASP A 6 51.76 -26.21 43.58
N ARG A 7 50.90 -25.66 44.44
CA ARG A 7 49.48 -25.37 44.13
C ARG A 7 49.44 -24.19 43.18
N ARG A 8 49.25 -24.44 41.89
CA ARG A 8 48.91 -23.38 40.94
C ARG A 8 47.48 -22.92 41.18
N HIS A 9 47.35 -21.77 41.82
CA HIS A 9 46.15 -20.97 41.87
C HIS A 9 45.78 -20.55 40.44
N VAL A 10 44.67 -21.07 39.90
CA VAL A 10 44.02 -20.49 38.72
C VAL A 10 43.22 -19.29 39.20
N SER A 11 43.82 -18.11 39.06
CA SER A 11 43.17 -16.83 39.34
C SER A 11 42.19 -16.52 38.22
N CYS A 12 40.89 -16.66 38.47
CA CYS A 12 39.85 -16.11 37.60
C CYS A 12 39.84 -14.58 37.72
N SER A 13 40.62 -13.89 36.88
CA SER A 13 40.41 -12.47 36.63
C SER A 13 39.18 -12.31 35.75
N VAL A 14 38.09 -11.81 36.35
CA VAL A 14 36.92 -11.30 35.64
C VAL A 14 37.36 -10.13 34.77
N THR A 15 37.59 -10.39 33.49
CA THR A 15 37.60 -9.35 32.47
C THR A 15 36.16 -9.14 32.05
N HIS A 16 35.60 -7.98 32.36
CA HIS A 16 34.42 -7.47 31.67
C HIS A 16 34.76 -7.30 30.19
N GLY A 17 34.61 -8.38 29.44
CA GLY A 17 34.58 -8.39 27.99
C GLY A 17 33.34 -7.61 27.56
N ARG A 18 33.56 -6.32 27.33
CA ARG A 18 32.83 -5.47 26.39
C ARG A 18 32.24 -6.37 25.30
N ALA A 19 30.92 -6.39 25.18
CA ALA A 19 30.21 -7.12 24.16
C ALA A 19 30.92 -6.94 22.82
N ASP A 20 31.63 -7.98 22.37
CA ASP A 20 32.08 -8.07 21.00
C ASP A 20 30.81 -8.02 20.18
N SER A 21 30.59 -6.85 19.58
CA SER A 21 29.65 -6.66 18.50
C SER A 21 30.06 -7.70 17.46
N MET A 22 29.36 -8.83 17.43
CA MET A 22 29.48 -9.83 16.40
C MET A 22 29.44 -9.08 15.08
N GLU A 23 30.59 -8.94 14.42
CA GLU A 23 30.70 -8.40 13.08
C GLU A 23 29.97 -9.39 12.19
N VAL A 24 28.65 -9.22 12.11
CA VAL A 24 27.85 -9.76 11.02
C VAL A 24 28.49 -9.10 9.82
N VAL A 25 29.35 -9.83 9.12
CA VAL A 25 29.82 -9.52 7.77
C VAL A 25 28.60 -8.95 7.06
N ASP A 26 28.63 -7.64 6.82
CA ASP A 26 27.47 -6.87 6.36
C ASP A 26 27.19 -7.32 4.92
N SER A 27 26.52 -8.47 4.81
CA SER A 27 26.13 -9.05 3.54
C SER A 27 25.29 -8.01 2.81
N PRO A 28 25.46 -7.83 1.48
CA PRO A 28 24.72 -6.83 0.72
C PRO A 28 23.21 -6.89 0.96
N LEU A 29 22.68 -8.10 1.18
CA LEU A 29 21.27 -8.31 1.54
C LEU A 29 20.90 -7.73 2.93
N ASN A 30 21.76 -7.89 3.93
CA ASN A 30 21.54 -7.31 5.26
C ASN A 30 21.60 -5.78 5.21
N LEU A 31 22.57 -5.24 4.47
CA LEU A 31 22.67 -3.79 4.27
C LEU A 31 21.42 -3.23 3.57
N ALA A 32 20.86 -3.93 2.59
CA ALA A 32 19.62 -3.54 1.94
C ALA A 32 18.44 -3.45 2.93
N HIS A 33 18.27 -4.45 3.80
CA HIS A 33 17.24 -4.42 4.84
C HIS A 33 17.44 -3.30 5.87
N ARG A 34 18.71 -2.99 6.21
CA ARG A 34 19.02 -1.84 7.06
C ARG A 34 18.62 -0.52 6.41
N GLN A 35 18.87 -0.37 5.10
CA GLN A 35 18.42 0.80 4.34
C GLN A 35 16.90 0.90 4.28
N CYS A 36 16.16 -0.22 4.17
CA CYS A 36 14.69 -0.22 4.20
C CYS A 36 14.15 0.38 5.51
N ARG A 37 14.60 -0.13 6.66
CA ARG A 37 14.20 0.39 7.97
C ARG A 37 14.54 1.86 8.13
N LYS A 38 15.73 2.27 7.67
CA LYS A 38 16.14 3.68 7.67
C LYS A 38 15.21 4.55 6.81
N ALA A 39 14.81 4.07 5.64
CA ALA A 39 13.90 4.79 4.75
C ALA A 39 12.53 5.01 5.40
N GLU A 40 11.97 4.00 6.06
CA GLU A 40 10.70 4.11 6.79
C GLU A 40 10.74 5.19 7.87
N HIS A 41 11.82 5.23 8.67
CA HIS A 41 12.03 6.28 9.66
C HIS A 41 12.13 7.68 9.03
N LEU A 42 12.79 7.81 7.87
CA LEU A 42 12.92 9.09 7.16
C LEU A 42 11.59 9.57 6.57
N VAL A 43 10.77 8.64 6.05
CA VAL A 43 9.40 8.96 5.59
C VAL A 43 8.56 9.47 6.75
N ALA A 44 8.63 8.82 7.92
CA ALA A 44 7.92 9.26 9.12
C ALA A 44 8.38 10.65 9.59
N ALA A 45 9.68 10.97 9.43
CA ALA A 45 10.24 12.28 9.73
C ALA A 45 9.97 13.36 8.65
N GLY A 46 9.27 13.03 7.56
CA GLY A 46 8.98 13.95 6.45
C GLY A 46 10.18 14.23 5.53
N LYS A 47 11.30 13.50 5.69
CA LYS A 47 12.52 13.64 4.88
C LYS A 47 12.46 12.77 3.63
N TYR A 48 11.59 13.14 2.70
CA TYR A 48 11.29 12.31 1.53
C TYR A 48 12.49 12.08 0.59
N GLU A 49 13.34 13.08 0.38
CA GLU A 49 14.52 12.98 -0.50
C GLU A 49 15.53 11.94 0.02
N GLU A 50 15.85 12.00 1.32
CA GLU A 50 16.74 11.02 1.96
C GLU A 50 16.14 9.61 1.91
N ALA A 51 14.82 9.47 2.08
CA ALA A 51 14.13 8.18 2.02
C ALA A 51 14.19 7.56 0.61
N ILE A 52 13.99 8.36 -0.45
CA ILE A 52 14.12 7.90 -1.85
C ILE A 52 15.55 7.40 -2.10
N SER A 53 16.56 8.14 -1.64
CA SER A 53 17.97 7.72 -1.75
C SER A 53 18.25 6.40 -1.01
N CYS A 54 17.63 6.18 0.16
CA CYS A 54 17.77 4.92 0.89
C CYS A 54 17.19 3.73 0.14
N HIS A 55 16.00 3.86 -0.48
CA HIS A 55 15.45 2.80 -1.33
C HIS A 55 16.25 2.58 -2.62
N GLY A 56 16.88 3.63 -3.17
CA GLY A 56 17.82 3.50 -4.29
C GLY A 56 19.03 2.64 -3.93
N LYS A 57 19.67 2.95 -2.80
CA LYS A 57 20.80 2.18 -2.26
C LYS A 57 20.40 0.73 -1.94
N ALA A 58 19.21 0.51 -1.39
CA ALA A 58 18.71 -0.85 -1.13
C ALA A 58 18.57 -1.67 -2.43
N ALA A 59 18.06 -1.07 -3.52
CA ALA A 59 17.95 -1.73 -4.81
C ALA A 59 19.32 -2.06 -5.45
N GLU A 60 20.31 -1.17 -5.30
CA GLU A 60 21.68 -1.43 -5.74
C GLU A 60 22.32 -2.60 -4.97
N LEU A 61 22.14 -2.63 -3.65
CA LEU A 61 22.67 -3.69 -2.79
C LEU A 61 22.00 -5.05 -3.04
N LEU A 62 20.70 -5.06 -3.35
CA LEU A 62 20.03 -6.27 -3.82
C LEU A 62 20.58 -6.74 -5.16
N THR A 63 20.96 -5.80 -6.04
CA THR A 63 21.61 -6.14 -7.31
C THR A 63 22.99 -6.76 -7.11
N GLU A 64 23.75 -6.26 -6.15
CA GLU A 64 25.02 -6.87 -5.75
C GLU A 64 24.81 -8.26 -5.14
N ALA A 65 23.84 -8.41 -4.23
CA ALA A 65 23.48 -9.69 -3.62
C ALA A 65 23.08 -10.74 -4.67
N MET A 66 22.29 -10.35 -5.68
CA MET A 66 21.91 -11.20 -6.81
C MET A 66 23.11 -11.70 -7.62
N ARG A 67 24.18 -10.92 -7.71
CA ARG A 67 25.40 -11.31 -8.43
C ARG A 67 26.24 -12.31 -7.63
N THR A 68 26.12 -12.29 -6.30
CA THR A 68 26.88 -13.17 -5.40
C THR A 68 26.17 -14.48 -5.08
N THR A 69 24.85 -14.57 -5.28
CA THR A 69 24.11 -15.82 -5.03
C THR A 69 24.30 -16.83 -6.15
N GLY A 70 24.46 -18.10 -5.80
CA GLY A 70 24.45 -19.23 -6.75
C GLY A 70 23.09 -19.91 -6.88
N CYS A 71 22.07 -19.45 -6.13
CA CYS A 71 20.73 -20.03 -6.14
C CYS A 71 19.77 -19.18 -6.96
N GLU A 72 19.19 -19.76 -8.00
CA GLU A 72 18.22 -19.10 -8.88
C GLU A 72 16.96 -18.63 -8.14
N GLN A 73 16.44 -19.46 -7.23
CA GLN A 73 15.27 -19.10 -6.42
C GLN A 73 15.55 -17.87 -5.54
N ALA A 74 16.73 -17.81 -4.92
CA ALA A 74 17.14 -16.65 -4.12
C ALA A 74 17.32 -15.40 -5.00
N ARG A 75 17.84 -15.57 -6.22
CA ARG A 75 17.99 -14.49 -7.20
C ARG A 75 16.64 -13.88 -7.58
N LEU A 76 15.66 -14.71 -7.93
CA LEU A 76 14.28 -14.26 -8.23
C LEU A 76 13.62 -13.56 -7.03
N SER A 77 13.84 -14.07 -5.81
CA SER A 77 13.32 -13.43 -4.60
C SER A 77 13.90 -12.02 -4.38
N MET A 78 15.21 -11.85 -4.58
CA MET A 78 15.86 -10.54 -4.47
C MET A 78 15.45 -9.58 -5.59
N GLU A 79 15.16 -10.09 -6.79
CA GLU A 79 14.59 -9.30 -7.89
C GLU A 79 13.22 -8.72 -7.53
N LEU A 80 12.33 -9.54 -6.97
CA LEU A 80 11.02 -9.07 -6.47
C LEU A 80 11.18 -7.99 -5.38
N GLN A 81 12.14 -8.17 -4.48
CA GLN A 81 12.45 -7.17 -3.44
C GLN A 81 12.98 -5.86 -4.04
N ARG A 82 13.86 -5.94 -5.04
CA ARG A 82 14.39 -4.77 -5.77
C ARG A 82 13.25 -3.99 -6.42
N ASP A 83 12.35 -4.70 -7.10
CA ASP A 83 11.22 -4.08 -7.78
C ASP A 83 10.24 -3.45 -6.79
N SER A 84 10.05 -4.05 -5.61
CA SER A 84 9.32 -3.44 -4.50
C SER A 84 9.96 -2.12 -4.07
N HIS A 85 11.28 -2.06 -3.90
CA HIS A 85 11.98 -0.80 -3.56
C HIS A 85 11.83 0.27 -4.65
N ILE A 86 11.85 -0.11 -5.92
CA ILE A 86 11.58 0.83 -7.02
C ILE A 86 10.16 1.37 -6.91
N LYS A 87 9.16 0.52 -6.67
CA LYS A 87 7.77 0.97 -6.44
C LYS A 87 7.66 1.89 -5.23
N GLN A 88 8.34 1.60 -4.12
CA GLN A 88 8.36 2.46 -2.94
C GLN A 88 8.95 3.85 -3.23
N GLN A 89 10.02 3.93 -4.04
CA GLN A 89 10.57 5.24 -4.46
C GLN A 89 9.52 6.10 -5.16
N HIS A 90 8.78 5.52 -6.12
CA HIS A 90 7.72 6.24 -6.84
C HIS A 90 6.59 6.68 -5.89
N LEU A 91 6.15 5.80 -4.98
CA LEU A 91 5.12 6.14 -3.99
C LEU A 91 5.56 7.29 -3.07
N ILE A 92 6.81 7.29 -2.63
CA ILE A 92 7.38 8.33 -1.77
C ILE A 92 7.55 9.64 -2.55
N GLN A 93 8.00 9.61 -3.80
CA GLN A 93 8.05 10.79 -4.67
C GLN A 93 6.67 11.43 -4.85
N GLU A 94 5.64 10.62 -5.09
CA GLU A 94 4.27 11.11 -5.24
C GLU A 94 3.70 11.64 -3.92
N ARG A 95 4.05 11.04 -2.77
CA ARG A 95 3.72 11.61 -1.45
C ARG A 95 4.42 12.94 -1.22
N TRP A 96 5.70 13.04 -1.57
CA TRP A 96 6.47 14.28 -1.44
C TRP A 96 5.87 15.41 -2.28
N LYS A 97 5.54 15.14 -3.55
CA LYS A 97 4.88 16.11 -4.44
C LYS A 97 3.53 16.58 -3.90
N ARG A 98 2.76 15.71 -3.21
CA ARG A 98 1.53 16.10 -2.52
C ARG A 98 1.80 16.98 -1.31
N GLU A 99 2.82 16.66 -0.52
CA GLU A 99 3.18 17.44 0.67
C GLU A 99 3.73 18.82 0.29
N VAL A 100 4.55 18.92 -0.76
CA VAL A 100 5.01 20.20 -1.30
C VAL A 100 3.84 21.08 -1.73
N ARG A 101 2.82 20.51 -2.39
CA ARG A 101 1.59 21.25 -2.76
C ARG A 101 0.80 21.71 -1.54
N ARG A 102 0.62 20.85 -0.52
CA ARG A 102 -0.01 21.22 0.76
C ARG A 102 0.78 22.29 1.51
N GLY A 103 2.10 22.22 1.48
CA GLY A 103 2.99 23.22 2.06
C GLY A 103 2.85 24.57 1.37
N ALA A 104 2.79 24.60 0.03
CA ALA A 104 2.62 25.83 -0.74
C ALA A 104 1.27 26.52 -0.48
N THR A 105 0.19 25.76 -0.26
CA THR A 105 -1.12 26.34 0.09
C THR A 105 -1.18 26.80 1.55
N LYS A 106 -0.49 26.12 2.48
CA LYS A 106 -0.37 26.53 3.89
C LYS A 106 0.59 27.71 4.12
N ALA A 107 1.60 27.86 3.27
CA ALA A 107 2.59 28.93 3.35
C ALA A 107 2.14 30.25 2.69
N GLN A 108 0.92 30.33 2.14
CA GLN A 108 0.27 31.59 1.79
C GLN A 108 -0.15 32.31 3.08
N PRO A 109 0.54 33.37 3.53
CA PRO A 109 0.16 34.11 4.71
C PRO A 109 -0.86 35.17 4.31
N GLY A 110 -2.12 35.01 4.74
CA GLY A 110 -2.99 36.14 5.06
C GLY A 110 -3.93 36.67 3.97
N LEU A 111 -5.19 36.26 4.06
CA LEU A 111 -6.36 37.14 4.20
C LEU A 111 -7.40 36.24 4.87
N VAL A 112 -7.53 36.18 6.20
CA VAL A 112 -8.25 37.15 7.04
C VAL A 112 -7.76 36.97 8.49
N GLN A 113 -7.21 38.02 9.11
CA GLN A 113 -7.24 38.14 10.57
C GLN A 113 -8.58 38.76 10.95
N PRO A 114 -9.36 38.22 11.89
CA PRO A 114 -10.45 38.97 12.49
C PRO A 114 -9.82 40.02 13.42
N LEU A 115 -10.01 41.31 13.09
CA LEU A 115 -9.84 42.40 14.04
C LEU A 115 -10.72 42.10 15.27
N SER A 116 -10.10 41.66 16.37
CA SER A 116 -10.74 41.73 17.69
C SER A 116 -10.70 43.17 18.15
N GLY A 117 -11.86 43.81 18.03
CA GLY A 117 -12.12 45.17 18.47
C GLY A 117 -11.99 45.32 19.98
N SER A 118 -11.35 46.43 20.35
CA SER A 118 -11.44 47.11 21.63
C SER A 118 -12.86 47.18 22.17
N GLY A 119 -13.03 46.89 23.48
CA GLY A 119 -14.26 47.19 24.21
C GLY A 119 -14.23 46.73 25.66
N LEU A 120 -13.77 47.59 26.57
CA LEU A 120 -14.34 47.66 27.93
C LEU A 120 -15.82 48.07 27.80
N PRO A 121 -16.74 47.59 28.67
CA PRO A 121 -17.12 48.46 29.78
C PRO A 121 -17.57 47.80 31.10
N THR A 122 -17.43 48.64 32.11
CA THR A 122 -17.95 48.72 33.48
C THR A 122 -19.37 48.20 33.76
N GLU A 123 -19.47 47.59 34.94
CA GLU A 123 -20.61 47.10 35.71
C GLU A 123 -21.50 48.23 36.30
N ALA A 124 -22.82 48.17 36.10
CA ALA A 124 -23.92 48.73 36.94
C ALA A 124 -25.27 48.41 36.25
N GLN A 125 -26.04 47.40 36.67
CA GLN A 125 -27.07 47.36 37.73
C GLN A 125 -28.35 48.22 37.51
N TYR A 126 -29.48 47.49 37.44
CA TYR A 126 -30.88 47.78 37.83
C TYR A 126 -31.98 48.27 36.85
N LEU A 127 -33.14 47.58 36.99
CA LEU A 127 -34.55 47.88 36.66
C LEU A 127 -34.95 47.92 35.17
N ASP A 128 -36.10 47.43 34.70
CA ASP A 128 -37.21 46.58 35.18
C ASP A 128 -38.13 46.36 33.94
N ARG A 129 -38.94 45.30 33.99
CA ARG A 129 -40.27 45.18 33.34
C ARG A 129 -40.40 44.69 31.88
N THR A 130 -40.66 43.39 31.78
CA THR A 130 -41.40 42.61 30.75
C THR A 130 -42.91 43.01 30.64
N PRO A 131 -43.82 42.46 29.77
CA PRO A 131 -43.73 41.26 28.90
C PRO A 131 -44.48 41.26 27.51
N ALA A 132 -44.31 40.13 26.80
CA ALA A 132 -45.33 39.35 26.04
C ALA A 132 -45.78 39.72 24.60
N ARG A 133 -45.40 38.87 23.63
CA ARG A 133 -46.26 37.89 22.89
C ARG A 133 -45.41 37.12 21.85
N GLN A 134 -44.95 35.90 22.17
CA GLN A 134 -45.41 34.59 21.65
C GLN A 134 -45.49 34.52 20.11
N ALA A 135 -44.81 33.61 19.40
CA ALA A 135 -44.74 32.18 19.68
C ALA A 135 -43.56 31.42 18.97
N LEU A 136 -43.09 30.36 19.65
CA LEU A 136 -42.56 29.06 19.16
C LEU A 136 -41.30 29.06 18.26
N GLY A 137 -40.19 28.38 18.57
CA GLY A 137 -39.89 27.46 19.67
C GLY A 137 -38.45 26.94 19.67
N LEU A 138 -38.09 26.37 20.83
CA LEU A 138 -37.12 25.31 21.10
C LEU A 138 -35.62 25.55 20.78
N SER A 139 -34.92 25.87 21.86
CA SER A 139 -33.50 25.65 22.09
C SER A 139 -33.17 24.17 22.20
N VAL A 140 -32.20 23.68 21.42
CA VAL A 140 -31.40 22.48 21.73
C VAL A 140 -29.93 22.81 21.46
N GLU A 141 -29.10 22.43 22.43
CA GLU A 141 -27.65 22.50 22.48
C GLU A 141 -26.96 22.23 21.13
N HIS A 142 -26.00 23.09 20.77
CA HIS A 142 -25.06 22.80 19.69
C HIS A 142 -23.79 22.19 20.28
N SER A 143 -23.83 20.88 20.53
CA SER A 143 -22.64 20.06 20.66
C SER A 143 -22.17 19.65 19.25
N GLN A 144 -20.99 20.13 18.88
CA GLN A 144 -20.10 19.61 17.84
C GLN A 144 -20.74 18.84 16.69
N VAL A 145 -21.16 19.56 15.64
CA VAL A 145 -21.06 19.06 14.28
C VAL A 145 -20.07 19.98 13.57
N VAL A 146 -18.94 19.40 13.18
CA VAL A 146 -18.05 19.94 12.16
C VAL A 146 -18.91 20.09 10.91
N GLU A 147 -19.48 21.28 10.68
CA GLU A 147 -20.12 21.60 9.41
C GLU A 147 -19.01 21.80 8.37
N GLU A 148 -18.49 20.68 7.87
CA GLU A 148 -17.77 20.61 6.62
C GLU A 148 -18.80 20.75 5.48
N ARG A 149 -19.39 21.95 5.36
CA ARG A 149 -20.28 22.30 4.25
C ARG A 149 -19.92 23.65 3.66
N GLU A 150 -18.69 23.74 3.21
CA GLU A 150 -18.21 24.85 2.38
C GLU A 150 -18.54 24.60 0.91
N TYR A 151 -19.82 24.60 0.58
CA TYR A 151 -20.25 24.77 -0.81
C TYR A 151 -21.41 25.75 -0.85
N ASP A 152 -21.10 27.03 -0.61
CA ASP A 152 -21.75 28.10 -1.35
C ASP A 152 -21.06 29.48 -1.30
N THR A 153 -19.74 29.51 -1.44
CA THR A 153 -19.00 30.79 -1.49
C THR A 153 -19.43 31.64 -2.69
N LEU A 154 -20.02 31.04 -3.73
CA LEU A 154 -20.54 31.73 -4.90
C LEU A 154 -21.96 32.28 -4.68
N LEU A 155 -22.93 31.54 -4.13
CA LEU A 155 -24.25 32.14 -3.82
C LEU A 155 -24.13 33.25 -2.79
N TYR A 156 -23.25 33.11 -1.78
CA TYR A 156 -22.99 34.21 -0.84
C TYR A 156 -22.45 35.47 -1.57
N GLN A 157 -21.49 35.31 -2.49
CA GLN A 157 -20.97 36.43 -3.29
C GLN A 157 -22.01 37.03 -4.24
N PHE A 158 -22.85 36.21 -4.86
CA PHE A 158 -23.95 36.68 -5.71
C PHE A 158 -25.03 37.38 -4.90
N GLN A 159 -25.35 36.91 -3.70
CA GLN A 159 -26.33 37.53 -2.81
C GLN A 159 -25.83 38.86 -2.26
N VAL A 160 -24.54 38.99 -1.93
CA VAL A 160 -23.91 40.28 -1.55
C VAL A 160 -23.95 41.28 -2.71
N ARG A 161 -23.70 40.84 -3.95
CA ARG A 161 -23.78 41.72 -5.13
C ARG A 161 -25.22 42.11 -5.48
N GLN A 162 -26.17 41.20 -5.33
CA GLN A 162 -27.59 41.46 -5.57
C GLN A 162 -28.16 42.42 -4.52
N THR A 163 -27.85 42.20 -3.24
CA THR A 163 -28.26 43.11 -2.15
C THR A 163 -27.57 44.48 -2.22
N ALA A 164 -26.34 44.56 -2.72
CA ALA A 164 -25.66 45.82 -3.01
C ALA A 164 -26.15 46.53 -4.28
N SER A 165 -26.80 45.82 -5.21
CA SER A 165 -27.33 46.39 -6.47
C SER A 165 -28.72 47.02 -6.35
N CYS A 166 -29.42 46.83 -5.22
CA CYS A 166 -30.74 47.41 -4.96
C CYS A 166 -30.68 48.72 -4.16
N GLN A 167 -29.71 49.59 -4.44
CA GLN A 167 -29.72 50.99 -4.01
C GLN A 167 -29.75 51.89 -5.25
N PRO A 168 -30.86 52.61 -5.52
CA PRO A 168 -30.94 53.50 -6.67
C PRO A 168 -30.17 54.78 -6.34
N GLY A 169 -29.00 54.92 -6.97
CA GLY A 169 -28.33 56.20 -7.13
C GLY A 169 -27.08 56.37 -6.28
N THR A 170 -25.91 56.09 -6.87
CA THR A 170 -24.79 57.04 -6.95
C THR A 170 -23.73 56.51 -7.92
N GLN A 171 -23.52 57.30 -8.97
CA GLN A 171 -22.26 57.58 -9.68
C GLN A 171 -21.38 56.41 -10.20
N PRO A 172 -21.03 56.39 -11.50
CA PRO A 172 -20.09 55.41 -12.02
C PRO A 172 -18.69 55.70 -11.45
N CYS A 173 -18.26 54.88 -10.49
CA CYS A 173 -16.88 54.89 -10.01
C CYS A 173 -15.97 54.47 -11.16
N SER A 174 -15.16 55.45 -11.60
CA SER A 174 -14.10 55.30 -12.59
C SER A 174 -13.09 54.26 -12.09
N GLY A 175 -13.26 53.05 -12.57
CA GLY A 175 -12.45 51.88 -12.22
C GLY A 175 -12.57 50.84 -13.31
N SER A 176 -12.53 51.29 -14.57
CA SER A 176 -12.40 50.42 -15.74
C SER A 176 -11.07 49.68 -15.63
N LYS A 177 -11.08 48.53 -14.96
CA LYS A 177 -10.14 47.46 -15.24
C LYS A 177 -10.28 47.22 -16.73
N THR A 178 -9.21 47.44 -17.49
CA THR A 178 -9.18 47.09 -18.90
C THR A 178 -9.54 45.61 -18.98
N SER A 179 -10.75 45.31 -19.46
CA SER A 179 -11.08 43.96 -19.89
C SER A 179 -9.99 43.58 -20.88
N LYS A 180 -9.34 42.42 -20.68
CA LYS A 180 -8.33 41.90 -21.60
C LYS A 180 -8.80 42.15 -23.04
N ASP A 181 -7.96 42.79 -23.83
CA ASP A 181 -8.25 43.12 -25.22
C ASP A 181 -8.73 41.84 -25.94
N ASP A 182 -9.81 41.94 -26.72
CA ASP A 182 -10.45 40.77 -27.34
C ASP A 182 -9.44 39.98 -28.19
N LYS A 183 -8.45 40.66 -28.78
CA LYS A 183 -7.35 40.04 -29.50
C LYS A 183 -6.50 39.13 -28.60
N THR A 184 -6.07 39.62 -27.45
CA THR A 184 -5.27 38.82 -26.49
C THR A 184 -6.09 37.64 -25.97
N ARG A 185 -7.40 37.82 -25.75
CA ARG A 185 -8.27 36.72 -25.33
C ARG A 185 -8.40 35.64 -26.40
N LEU A 186 -8.53 36.02 -27.66
CA LEU A 186 -8.58 35.09 -28.79
C LEU A 186 -7.24 34.36 -29.00
N GLU A 187 -6.12 35.07 -28.88
CA GLU A 187 -4.78 34.46 -28.96
C GLU A 187 -4.58 33.42 -27.85
N GLU A 188 -4.95 33.73 -26.62
CA GLU A 188 -4.90 32.77 -25.50
C GLU A 188 -5.79 31.55 -25.78
N GLN A 189 -7.03 31.76 -26.22
CA GLN A 189 -7.91 30.65 -26.59
C GLN A 189 -7.36 29.81 -27.75
N GLN A 190 -6.68 30.43 -28.71
CA GLN A 190 -6.06 29.72 -29.82
C GLN A 190 -4.90 28.86 -29.33
N THR A 191 -4.07 29.37 -28.42
CA THR A 191 -2.99 28.58 -27.82
C THR A 191 -3.51 27.41 -26.98
N THR A 192 -4.59 27.60 -26.20
CA THR A 192 -5.17 26.51 -25.41
C THR A 192 -5.81 25.43 -26.28
N ILE A 193 -6.48 25.82 -27.36
CA ILE A 193 -7.03 24.88 -28.33
C ILE A 193 -5.90 24.07 -28.99
N GLU A 194 -4.80 24.72 -29.36
CA GLU A 194 -3.66 24.05 -29.98
C GLU A 194 -2.96 23.09 -29.01
N ASP A 195 -2.79 23.49 -27.75
CA ASP A 195 -2.23 22.62 -26.71
C ASP A 195 -3.14 21.42 -26.42
N LEU A 196 -4.47 21.61 -26.38
CA LEU A 196 -5.44 20.53 -26.22
C LEU A 196 -5.39 19.56 -27.41
N ARG A 197 -5.27 20.07 -28.64
CA ARG A 197 -5.11 19.23 -29.84
C ARG A 197 -3.86 18.37 -29.75
N ARG A 198 -2.71 18.99 -29.42
CA ARG A 198 -1.45 18.25 -29.20
C ARG A 198 -1.58 17.19 -28.11
N PHE A 199 -2.30 17.48 -27.03
CA PHE A 199 -2.54 16.50 -25.97
C PHE A 199 -3.44 15.35 -26.41
N VAL A 200 -4.51 15.63 -27.15
CA VAL A 200 -5.39 14.60 -27.73
C VAL A 200 -4.62 13.71 -28.71
N ASP A 201 -3.81 14.30 -29.59
CA ASP A 201 -2.97 13.53 -30.52
C ASP A 201 -1.96 12.66 -29.77
N HIS A 202 -1.35 13.17 -28.69
CA HIS A 202 -0.47 12.39 -27.84
C HIS A 202 -1.19 11.20 -27.21
N LEU A 203 -2.38 11.41 -26.64
CA LEU A 203 -3.18 10.33 -26.05
C LEU A 203 -3.59 9.30 -27.09
N ILE A 204 -3.98 9.72 -28.30
CA ILE A 204 -4.33 8.81 -29.39
C ILE A 204 -3.13 7.94 -29.78
N ASN A 205 -1.95 8.54 -29.96
CA ASN A 205 -0.73 7.82 -30.29
C ASN A 205 -0.32 6.83 -29.19
N GLU A 206 -0.44 7.23 -27.92
CA GLU A 206 -0.17 6.34 -26.80
C GLU A 206 -1.16 5.19 -26.72
N ASN A 207 -2.45 5.45 -26.96
CA ASN A 207 -3.47 4.41 -26.99
C ASN A 207 -3.22 3.40 -28.12
N GLN A 208 -2.86 3.87 -29.31
CA GLN A 208 -2.49 3.00 -30.44
C GLN A 208 -1.26 2.14 -30.11
N ARG A 209 -0.24 2.72 -29.47
CA ARG A 209 0.94 1.96 -29.02
C ARG A 209 0.56 0.88 -28.01
N LEU A 210 -0.27 1.22 -27.03
CA LEU A 210 -0.75 0.28 -26.01
C LEU A 210 -1.60 -0.84 -26.61
N LEU A 211 -2.46 -0.55 -27.58
CA LEU A 211 -3.24 -1.56 -28.29
C LEU A 211 -2.33 -2.55 -29.03
N ALA A 212 -1.34 -2.07 -29.76
CA ALA A 212 -0.37 -2.92 -30.47
C ALA A 212 0.45 -3.79 -29.50
N GLU A 213 0.85 -3.23 -28.36
CA GLU A 213 1.55 -3.98 -27.32
C GLU A 213 0.66 -5.03 -26.65
N ASN A 214 -0.61 -4.70 -26.38
CA ASN A 214 -1.58 -5.63 -25.82
C ASN A 214 -1.82 -6.81 -26.77
N GLU A 215 -2.00 -6.54 -28.06
CA GLU A 215 -2.12 -7.59 -29.09
C GLU A 215 -0.89 -8.49 -29.10
N ARG A 216 0.32 -7.91 -29.10
CA ARG A 216 1.58 -8.66 -29.02
C ARG A 216 1.67 -9.53 -27.78
N LEU A 217 1.31 -9.00 -26.61
CA LEU A 217 1.31 -9.74 -25.35
C LEU A 217 0.25 -10.84 -25.35
N GLY A 218 -0.92 -10.61 -25.95
CA GLY A 218 -1.96 -11.61 -26.13
C GLY A 218 -1.49 -12.79 -26.96
N LEU A 219 -0.80 -12.52 -28.07
CA LEU A 219 -0.18 -13.57 -28.90
C LEU A 219 0.90 -14.36 -28.14
N GLU A 220 1.74 -13.66 -27.37
CA GLU A 220 2.78 -14.33 -26.57
C GLU A 220 2.19 -15.17 -25.44
N ASN A 221 1.15 -14.68 -24.76
CA ASN A 221 0.42 -15.48 -23.76
C ASN A 221 -0.21 -16.71 -24.40
N ALA A 222 -0.85 -16.59 -25.56
CA ALA A 222 -1.41 -17.73 -26.27
C ALA A 222 -0.31 -18.77 -26.63
N ARG A 223 0.86 -18.29 -27.08
CA ARG A 223 2.03 -19.14 -27.35
C ARG A 223 2.51 -19.86 -26.09
N LEU A 224 2.73 -19.14 -25.00
CA LEU A 224 3.19 -19.71 -23.72
C LEU A 224 2.16 -20.69 -23.14
N HIS A 225 0.86 -20.38 -23.24
CA HIS A 225 -0.19 -21.31 -22.82
C HIS A 225 -0.19 -22.59 -23.67
N SER A 226 0.03 -22.49 -24.99
CA SER A 226 0.17 -23.68 -25.84
C SER A 226 1.44 -24.49 -25.49
N GLU A 227 2.56 -23.82 -25.22
CA GLU A 227 3.81 -24.47 -24.82
C GLU A 227 3.68 -25.17 -23.44
N ALA A 228 2.95 -24.56 -22.52
CA ALA A 228 2.62 -25.15 -21.22
C ALA A 228 1.67 -26.35 -21.35
N ALA A 229 0.64 -26.28 -22.20
CA ALA A 229 -0.26 -27.40 -22.48
C ALA A 229 0.49 -28.57 -23.13
N ASP A 230 1.34 -28.27 -24.13
CA ASP A 230 2.22 -29.22 -24.78
C ASP A 230 3.22 -29.86 -23.78
N PHE A 231 3.73 -29.09 -22.82
CA PHE A 231 4.60 -29.62 -21.78
C PHE A 231 3.85 -30.61 -20.88
N VAL A 232 2.60 -30.32 -20.50
CA VAL A 232 1.75 -31.23 -19.74
C VAL A 232 1.44 -32.50 -20.55
N GLU A 233 1.16 -32.38 -21.84
CA GLU A 233 0.84 -33.52 -22.71
C GLU A 233 2.05 -34.40 -23.03
N ARG A 234 3.24 -33.81 -23.22
CA ARG A 234 4.50 -34.57 -23.43
C ARG A 234 5.08 -35.16 -22.15
N SER A 235 4.71 -34.63 -20.99
CA SER A 235 5.21 -35.11 -19.72
C SER A 235 4.31 -36.25 -19.21
N GLU A 236 4.60 -37.47 -19.69
CA GLU A 236 3.99 -38.73 -19.19
C GLU A 236 4.20 -38.95 -17.68
N LEU A 237 4.98 -38.10 -17.01
CA LEU A 237 5.28 -38.17 -15.57
C LEU A 237 4.09 -37.80 -14.67
N TRP A 238 3.09 -37.07 -15.20
CA TRP A 238 1.90 -36.64 -14.44
C TRP A 238 0.61 -37.33 -14.89
N VAL A 239 0.69 -38.25 -15.86
CA VAL A 239 -0.42 -39.15 -16.15
C VAL A 239 -0.47 -40.17 -15.03
N LEU A 240 -1.26 -39.89 -13.99
CA LEU A 240 -1.60 -40.86 -12.97
C LEU A 240 -2.11 -42.13 -13.67
N PRO A 241 -1.57 -43.33 -13.36
CA PRO A 241 -2.14 -44.56 -13.88
C PRO A 241 -3.61 -44.55 -13.46
N GLN A 242 -4.51 -44.58 -14.43
CA GLN A 242 -5.94 -44.64 -14.19
C GLN A 242 -6.26 -45.99 -13.52
N ALA A 243 -6.07 -46.07 -12.21
CA ALA A 243 -6.44 -47.17 -11.36
C ALA A 243 -7.97 -47.14 -11.22
N GLY A 244 -8.62 -47.62 -12.27
CA GLY A 244 -10.07 -47.52 -12.40
C GLY A 244 -10.60 -48.46 -13.47
N SER A 245 -10.10 -49.70 -13.52
CA SER A 245 -10.88 -50.80 -14.10
C SER A 245 -10.34 -52.15 -13.64
N VAL A 246 -11.27 -53.08 -13.38
CA VAL A 246 -11.08 -54.48 -12.99
C VAL A 246 -10.95 -54.75 -11.48
N MET A 247 -12.08 -54.57 -10.79
CA MET A 247 -12.49 -55.54 -9.78
C MET A 247 -13.06 -56.75 -10.53
N GLY A 248 -12.48 -57.95 -10.37
CA GLY A 248 -13.11 -59.18 -10.86
C GLY A 248 -12.16 -60.29 -11.29
N THR A 249 -11.77 -61.11 -10.33
CA THR A 249 -11.64 -62.57 -10.46
C THR A 249 -10.78 -63.14 -11.59
N GLY A 250 -9.60 -63.61 -11.21
CA GLY A 250 -9.14 -64.95 -11.61
C GLY A 250 -8.19 -65.05 -12.82
N SER A 251 -7.28 -66.00 -12.67
CA SER A 251 -6.38 -66.58 -13.68
C SER A 251 -5.05 -65.86 -13.89
N GLY A 252 -3.99 -66.62 -13.60
CA GLY A 252 -2.61 -66.21 -13.75
C GLY A 252 -2.23 -65.94 -15.20
N HIS A 253 -1.22 -65.08 -15.34
CA HIS A 253 -0.28 -65.16 -16.43
C HIS A 253 1.01 -64.47 -16.02
N GLU A 254 2.09 -65.25 -15.96
CA GLU A 254 3.45 -64.71 -16.04
C GLU A 254 3.53 -63.85 -17.31
N ARG A 255 3.90 -62.59 -17.15
CA ARG A 255 4.33 -61.72 -18.25
C ARG A 255 5.64 -61.07 -17.88
N LYS A 256 6.68 -61.66 -18.45
CA LYS A 256 8.04 -61.16 -18.55
C LYS A 256 8.03 -59.84 -19.31
N SER A 257 8.14 -58.71 -18.61
CA SER A 257 8.40 -57.40 -19.21
C SER A 257 9.90 -57.20 -19.33
N THR A 258 10.43 -57.48 -20.52
CA THR A 258 11.69 -56.90 -20.97
C THR A 258 11.47 -55.41 -21.21
N GLY A 259 11.88 -54.59 -20.26
CA GLY A 259 11.95 -53.14 -20.40
C GLY A 259 13.09 -52.63 -19.52
N THR A 260 14.12 -52.06 -20.13
CA THR A 260 15.26 -51.43 -19.45
C THR A 260 14.81 -50.11 -18.81
N GLY A 261 13.97 -50.18 -17.79
CA GLY A 261 13.69 -49.11 -16.84
C GLY A 261 14.20 -49.59 -15.50
N LYS A 262 14.98 -48.77 -14.80
CA LYS A 262 15.40 -49.07 -13.43
C LYS A 262 14.13 -49.10 -12.57
N GLU A 263 13.55 -50.27 -12.41
CA GLU A 263 12.47 -50.56 -11.48
C GLU A 263 13.02 -50.29 -10.08
N ILE A 264 12.69 -49.11 -9.54
CA ILE A 264 13.04 -48.77 -8.16
C ILE A 264 12.20 -49.71 -7.30
N ALA A 265 12.83 -50.74 -6.75
CA ALA A 265 12.20 -51.61 -5.76
C ALA A 265 11.82 -50.75 -4.56
N ILE A 266 10.55 -50.33 -4.48
CA ILE A 266 10.02 -49.60 -3.33
C ILE A 266 10.12 -50.57 -2.15
N PRO A 267 10.91 -50.28 -1.10
CA PRO A 267 10.94 -51.10 0.08
C PRO A 267 9.51 -51.15 0.64
N GLN A 268 8.99 -52.34 0.91
CA GLN A 268 7.71 -52.44 1.59
C GLN A 268 7.89 -51.87 3.00
N LEU A 269 7.40 -50.64 3.18
CA LEU A 269 7.38 -49.97 4.46
C LEU A 269 6.30 -50.64 5.33
N PRO A 270 6.53 -50.76 6.65
CA PRO A 270 5.48 -51.15 7.58
C PRO A 270 4.25 -50.25 7.38
N PRO A 271 3.02 -50.77 7.52
CA PRO A 271 1.82 -49.94 7.48
C PRO A 271 1.96 -48.84 8.54
N LEU A 272 1.78 -47.59 8.10
CA LEU A 272 1.87 -46.42 8.95
C LEU A 272 0.65 -46.43 9.88
N GLU A 273 0.83 -46.80 11.14
CA GLU A 273 -0.21 -46.67 12.16
C GLU A 273 -0.41 -45.18 12.47
N MET A 274 -1.46 -44.61 11.89
CA MET A 274 -2.03 -43.36 12.37
C MET A 274 -2.64 -43.62 13.75
N PRO A 275 -2.48 -42.73 14.74
CA PRO A 275 -3.19 -42.86 16.01
C PRO A 275 -4.68 -43.03 15.69
N ALA A 276 -5.29 -44.10 16.22
CA ALA A 276 -6.73 -44.27 16.10
C ALA A 276 -7.39 -43.03 16.72
N GLN A 277 -8.49 -42.56 16.13
CA GLN A 277 -9.22 -41.34 16.54
C GLN A 277 -9.76 -41.38 17.99
N GLU A 278 -9.44 -42.41 18.75
CA GLU A 278 -9.82 -42.65 20.14
C GLU A 278 -8.88 -41.94 21.13
N ASP A 279 -7.63 -41.64 20.74
CA ASP A 279 -6.62 -40.98 21.60
C ASP A 279 -6.61 -39.45 21.48
N LEU A 280 -7.42 -38.87 20.58
CA LEU A 280 -7.60 -37.42 20.47
C LEU A 280 -8.97 -37.07 21.04
N CYS A 281 -9.02 -36.82 22.36
CA CYS A 281 -10.19 -36.19 22.96
C CYS A 281 -10.38 -34.82 22.28
N LEU A 282 -11.50 -34.63 21.56
CA LEU A 282 -11.83 -33.37 20.88
C LEU A 282 -11.81 -32.16 21.83
N ASP A 283 -11.93 -32.41 23.14
CA ASP A 283 -11.90 -31.41 24.21
C ASP A 283 -10.49 -30.87 24.54
N ASP A 284 -9.40 -31.54 24.12
CA ASP A 284 -8.01 -31.09 24.33
C ASP A 284 -7.45 -30.28 23.15
N LEU A 285 -8.22 -30.11 22.08
CA LEU A 285 -7.83 -29.27 20.94
C LEU A 285 -8.17 -27.80 21.26
N PRO A 286 -7.24 -26.85 21.00
CA PRO A 286 -7.54 -25.44 21.16
C PRO A 286 -8.73 -25.06 20.27
N SER A 287 -9.69 -24.34 20.83
CA SER A 287 -10.81 -23.75 20.07
C SER A 287 -10.24 -23.00 18.88
N LEU A 288 -10.48 -23.50 17.67
CA LEU A 288 -10.18 -22.75 16.45
C LEU A 288 -11.20 -21.62 16.37
N GLU A 289 -10.91 -20.51 17.04
CA GLU A 289 -11.65 -19.26 16.84
C GLU A 289 -11.36 -18.80 15.41
N LEU A 290 -12.37 -18.96 14.55
CA LEU A 290 -12.34 -18.38 13.21
C LEU A 290 -12.21 -16.86 13.35
N PRO A 291 -11.35 -16.19 12.58
CA PRO A 291 -11.28 -14.73 12.54
C PRO A 291 -12.67 -14.11 12.42
N GLU A 292 -12.92 -13.03 13.18
CA GLU A 292 -14.24 -12.38 13.32
C GLU A 292 -14.88 -12.04 11.97
N GLU A 293 -14.07 -11.74 10.95
CA GLU A 293 -14.53 -11.46 9.59
C GLU A 293 -15.26 -12.64 8.94
N ILE A 294 -14.79 -13.87 9.15
CA ILE A 294 -15.42 -15.08 8.60
C ILE A 294 -16.70 -15.41 9.37
N GLN A 295 -16.72 -15.14 10.67
CA GLN A 295 -17.93 -15.31 11.49
C GLN A 295 -19.03 -14.33 11.07
N ASN A 296 -18.67 -13.08 10.79
CA ASN A 296 -19.60 -12.06 10.33
C ASN A 296 -20.17 -12.37 8.95
N GLU A 297 -19.33 -12.84 8.02
CA GLU A 297 -19.79 -13.23 6.67
C GLU A 297 -20.74 -14.43 6.71
N LEU A 298 -20.44 -15.44 7.55
CA LEU A 298 -21.34 -16.59 7.72
C LEU A 298 -22.66 -16.21 8.42
N GLN A 299 -22.62 -15.29 9.39
CA GLN A 299 -23.81 -14.76 10.05
C GLN A 299 -24.67 -13.96 9.06
N GLU A 300 -24.05 -13.12 8.23
CA GLU A 300 -24.74 -12.36 7.18
C GLU A 300 -25.40 -13.28 6.15
N LEU A 301 -24.75 -14.39 5.77
CA LEU A 301 -25.34 -15.40 4.90
C LEU A 301 -26.52 -16.14 5.55
N LEU A 302 -26.46 -16.38 6.86
CA LEU A 302 -27.57 -17.03 7.59
C LEU A 302 -28.79 -16.10 7.73
N ASP A 303 -28.55 -14.82 7.96
CA ASP A 303 -29.60 -13.80 8.11
C ASP A 303 -30.27 -13.43 6.77
N GLN A 304 -29.63 -13.75 5.63
CA GLN A 304 -30.20 -13.59 4.29
C GLN A 304 -31.20 -14.69 3.89
N ASP A 305 -31.20 -15.84 4.59
CA ASP A 305 -32.07 -16.99 4.31
C ASP A 305 -33.37 -17.00 5.16
N HIS A 306 -33.78 -15.85 5.72
CA HIS A 306 -35.03 -15.67 6.47
C HIS A 306 -35.95 -14.57 5.93
#